data_AF-A0A2M7RU76-F1
#
_entry.id   AF-A0A2M7RU76-F1
#
_cell.length_a   1.000
_cell.length_b   1.000
_cell.length_c   1.000
_cell.angle_alpha   90.00
_cell.angle_beta   90.00
_cell.angle_gamma   90.00
#
_symmetry.space_group_name_H-M   'P 1'
#
loop_
_entity.id
_entity.type
_entity.pdbx_description
1 polymer ?
#
loop_
_entity_poly.entity_id
_entity_poly.type
_entity_poly.pdbx_seq_one_letter_code
_entity_poly.pdbx_strand_id
1 'polypeptide(L)'
;MATIYWSDLAKKDYWNNIDYLLEEWTVVEASNFIERVDEYLNIISKKPKTFLNTKYKNVHAVPVIPQITLFYRIIDKKNIELVRFWNNAKNPNSFHF
;
A
#
# COMPACT_ATOMS: atom_id res chain seq x y z
N MET A 1 -18.85 4.84 -1.33
CA MET A 1 -17.52 4.37 -0.87
C MET A 1 -17.45 2.88 -1.11
N ALA A 2 -16.32 2.39 -1.57
CA ALA A 2 -16.00 0.97 -1.67
C ALA A 2 -15.45 0.48 -0.33
N THR A 3 -15.74 -0.78 0.00
CA THR A 3 -15.17 -1.50 1.13
C THR A 3 -13.77 -1.96 0.77
N ILE A 4 -12.82 -1.74 1.68
CA ILE A 4 -11.43 -2.12 1.53
C ILE A 4 -11.15 -3.34 2.40
N TYR A 5 -10.60 -4.39 1.80
CA TYR A 5 -10.12 -5.58 2.47
C TYR A 5 -8.60 -5.64 2.38
N TRP A 6 -7.96 -6.10 3.44
CA TRP A 6 -6.52 -6.28 3.46
C TRP A 6 -6.23 -7.77 3.31
N SER A 7 -5.44 -8.14 2.30
CA SER A 7 -4.86 -9.48 2.25
C SER A 7 -4.00 -9.71 3.50
N ASP A 8 -3.79 -10.98 3.86
CA ASP A 8 -2.91 -11.29 5.00
C ASP A 8 -1.47 -10.83 4.77
N LEU A 9 -1.03 -10.84 3.49
CA LEU A 9 0.26 -10.29 3.10
C LEU A 9 0.32 -8.77 3.31
N ALA A 10 -0.73 -8.03 2.93
CA ALA A 10 -0.79 -6.59 3.13
C ALA A 10 -0.75 -6.22 4.62
N LYS A 11 -1.47 -6.95 5.48
CA LYS A 11 -1.42 -6.73 6.94
C LYS A 11 -0.01 -6.95 7.48
N LYS A 12 0.61 -8.08 7.09
CA LYS A 12 1.98 -8.42 7.51
C LYS A 12 2.99 -7.37 7.04
N ASP A 13 2.91 -6.98 5.77
CA ASP A 13 3.81 -5.98 5.18
C ASP A 13 3.67 -4.62 5.87
N TYR A 14 2.44 -4.21 6.21
CA TYR A 14 2.19 -2.95 6.89
C TYR A 14 2.88 -2.87 8.25
N TRP A 15 2.71 -3.89 9.10
CA TRP A 15 3.38 -3.95 10.40
C TRP A 15 4.89 -4.04 10.26
N ASN A 16 5.40 -4.91 9.39
CA ASN A 16 6.84 -5.02 9.13
C ASN A 16 7.47 -3.71 8.64
N ASN A 17 6.72 -2.91 7.89
CA ASN A 17 7.18 -1.60 7.43
C ASN A 17 7.20 -0.56 8.55
N ILE A 18 6.24 -0.60 9.48
CA ILE A 18 6.28 0.23 10.69
C ILE A 18 7.49 -0.14 11.53
N ASP A 19 7.70 -1.44 11.79
CA ASP A 19 8.86 -1.92 12.56
C ASP A 19 10.17 -1.47 11.90
N TYR A 20 10.31 -1.67 10.58
CA TYR A 20 11.48 -1.21 9.81
C TYR A 20 11.70 0.31 9.93
N LEU A 21 10.64 1.13 9.86
CA LEU A 21 10.76 2.58 9.99
C LEU A 21 11.13 3.00 11.42
N LEU A 22 10.70 2.25 12.44
CA LEU A 22 11.08 2.52 13.83
C LEU A 22 12.51 2.08 14.16
N GLU A 23 13.00 1.01 13.50
CA GLU A 23 14.35 0.47 13.69
C GLU A 23 15.41 1.28 12.93
N GLU A 24 15.13 1.63 11.67
CA GLU A 24 16.11 2.21 10.76
C GLU A 24 15.92 3.72 10.55
N TRP A 25 14.78 4.27 10.96
CA TRP A 25 14.41 5.68 10.82
C TRP A 25 13.86 6.23 12.14
N THR A 26 13.17 7.38 12.13
CA THR A 26 12.59 7.97 13.33
C THR A 26 11.10 7.65 13.45
N VAL A 27 10.57 7.84 14.66
CA VAL A 27 9.12 7.74 14.95
C VAL A 27 8.30 8.65 14.05
N VAL A 28 8.87 9.76 13.56
CA VAL A 28 8.20 10.69 12.65
C VAL A 28 7.99 10.04 11.28
N GLU A 29 8.95 9.31 10.73
CA GLU A 29 8.77 8.58 9.46
C GLU A 29 7.71 7.48 9.58
N ALA A 30 7.70 6.73 10.69
CA ALA A 30 6.68 5.72 10.94
C ALA A 30 5.27 6.35 11.04
N SER A 31 5.15 7.48 11.74
CA SER A 31 3.88 8.21 11.88
C SER A 31 3.42 8.76 10.52
N ASN A 32 4.31 9.37 9.75
CA ASN A 32 4.02 9.87 8.40
C ASN A 32 3.56 8.75 7.45
N PHE A 33 4.13 7.55 7.56
CA PHE A 33 3.70 6.40 6.78
C PHE A 33 2.25 6.02 7.13
N ILE A 34 1.93 5.89 8.41
CA ILE A 34 0.58 5.54 8.90
C ILE A 34 -0.45 6.57 8.40
N GLU A 35 -0.18 7.86 8.61
CA GLU A 35 -1.08 8.94 8.19
C GLU A 35 -1.33 8.94 6.68
N ARG A 36 -0.29 8.71 5.87
CA ARG A 36 -0.43 8.63 4.41
C ARG A 36 -1.20 7.40 3.95
N VAL A 37 -1.04 6.26 4.62
CA VAL A 37 -1.87 5.09 4.33
C VAL A 37 -3.33 5.46 4.53
N ASP A 38 -3.70 6.04 5.67
CA ASP A 38 -5.10 6.42 5.95
C ASP A 38 -5.66 7.42 4.93
N GLU A 39 -4.87 8.43 4.56
CA GLU A 39 -5.25 9.39 3.50
C GLU A 39 -5.55 8.67 2.18
N TYR A 40 -4.67 7.77 1.76
CA TYR A 40 -4.82 7.05 0.50
C TYR A 40 -5.95 6.03 0.53
N LEU A 41 -6.20 5.37 1.65
CA LEU A 41 -7.37 4.49 1.79
C LEU A 41 -8.68 5.27 1.68
N ASN A 42 -8.74 6.48 2.25
CA ASN A 42 -9.90 7.37 2.08
C ASN A 42 -10.12 7.76 0.61
N ILE A 43 -9.04 8.08 -0.13
CA ILE A 43 -9.11 8.37 -1.57
C ILE A 43 -9.53 7.13 -2.37
N ILE A 44 -8.87 5.99 -2.15
CA ILE A 44 -9.13 4.71 -2.82
C ILE A 44 -10.59 4.28 -2.63
N SER A 45 -11.15 4.43 -1.42
CA SER A 45 -12.55 4.09 -1.14
C SER A 45 -13.55 4.93 -1.96
N LYS A 46 -13.19 6.14 -2.39
CA LYS A 46 -14.06 7.06 -3.13
C LYS A 46 -13.80 7.02 -4.63
N LYS A 47 -12.53 6.95 -5.03
CA LYS A 47 -12.05 7.06 -6.41
C LYS A 47 -10.92 6.04 -6.65
N PRO A 48 -11.24 4.73 -6.74
CA PRO A 48 -10.22 3.69 -6.81
C PRO A 48 -9.38 3.69 -8.10
N LYS A 49 -9.74 4.49 -9.11
CA LYS A 49 -8.98 4.61 -10.37
C LYS A 49 -8.07 5.84 -10.42
N THR A 50 -7.91 6.55 -9.29
CA THR A 50 -7.09 7.77 -9.21
C THR A 50 -5.60 7.49 -9.40
N PHE A 51 -5.11 6.34 -8.95
CA PHE A 51 -3.69 6.02 -8.94
C PHE A 51 -3.23 5.21 -10.16
N LEU A 52 -1.91 5.15 -10.34
CA LEU A 52 -1.26 4.56 -11.52
C LEU A 52 -1.69 3.09 -11.71
N ASN A 53 -2.11 2.76 -12.92
CA ASN A 53 -2.30 1.37 -13.32
C ASN A 53 -0.94 0.67 -13.43
N THR A 54 -0.92 -0.61 -13.07
CA THR A 54 0.22 -1.49 -13.34
C THR A 54 -0.01 -2.29 -14.61
N LYS A 55 0.97 -3.11 -15.00
CA LYS A 55 0.80 -4.10 -16.07
C LYS A 55 -0.21 -5.21 -15.73
N TYR A 56 -0.58 -5.36 -14.46
CA TYR A 56 -1.56 -6.36 -14.02
C TYR A 56 -2.96 -5.77 -14.04
N LYS A 57 -3.92 -6.55 -14.56
CA LYS A 57 -5.30 -6.12 -14.74
C LYS A 57 -5.93 -5.68 -13.42
N ASN A 58 -6.51 -4.49 -13.42
CA ASN A 58 -7.19 -3.86 -12.27
C ASN A 58 -6.30 -3.67 -11.02
N VAL A 59 -4.98 -3.76 -11.17
CA VAL A 59 -4.04 -3.51 -10.09
C VAL A 59 -3.41 -2.14 -10.28
N HIS A 60 -3.46 -1.36 -9.21
CA HIS A 60 -2.94 0.00 -9.14
C HIS A 60 -1.82 0.07 -8.11
N ALA A 61 -0.90 1.01 -8.31
CA ALA A 61 0.22 1.27 -7.43
C ALA A 61 0.17 2.71 -6.90
N VAL A 62 0.46 2.86 -5.61
CA VAL A 62 0.53 4.14 -4.92
C VAL A 62 1.83 4.20 -4.11
N PRO A 63 2.79 5.05 -4.49
CA PRO A 63 3.92 5.35 -3.62
C PRO A 63 3.40 6.04 -2.36
N VAL A 64 3.41 5.35 -1.22
CA VAL A 64 2.96 5.90 0.08
C VAL A 64 4.03 6.85 0.60
N ILE A 65 5.27 6.37 0.65
CA ILE A 65 6.48 7.15 0.89
C ILE A 65 7.55 6.66 -0.10
N PRO A 66 8.69 7.35 -0.29
CA PRO A 66 9.72 6.92 -1.23
C PRO A 66 10.14 5.44 -1.06
N GLN A 67 10.15 4.96 0.19
CA GLN A 67 10.56 3.62 0.56
C GLN A 67 9.44 2.58 0.42
N ILE A 68 8.15 2.94 0.33
CA ILE A 68 7.04 1.97 0.42
C ILE A 68 5.95 2.27 -0.61
N THR A 69 5.61 1.27 -1.41
CA THR A 69 4.54 1.33 -2.42
C THR A 69 3.38 0.41 -2.02
N LEU A 70 2.17 0.95 -1.93
CA LEU A 70 0.93 0.17 -1.80
C LEU A 70 0.48 -0.32 -3.18
N PHE A 71 0.25 -1.61 -3.30
CA PHE A 71 -0.47 -2.21 -4.42
C PHE A 71 -1.87 -2.62 -3.99
N TYR A 72 -2.88 -2.22 -4.75
CA TYR A 72 -4.26 -2.62 -4.51
C TYR A 72 -4.94 -3.05 -5.81
N ARG A 73 -5.98 -3.88 -5.67
CA ARG A 73 -6.74 -4.47 -6.78
C ARG A 73 -8.21 -4.07 -6.65
N ILE A 74 -8.78 -3.58 -7.74
CA ILE A 74 -10.22 -3.33 -7.84
C ILE A 74 -10.89 -4.66 -8.20
N ILE A 75 -11.62 -5.25 -7.25
CA ILE A 75 -12.37 -6.50 -7.46
C ILE A 75 -13.64 -6.19 -8.25
N ASP A 76 -14.41 -5.21 -7.79
CA ASP A 76 -15.61 -4.69 -8.46
C ASP A 76 -15.90 -3.24 -8.06
N LYS A 77 -17.11 -2.73 -8.35
CA LYS A 77 -17.51 -1.34 -8.05
C LYS A 77 -17.55 -0.98 -6.56
N LYS A 78 -17.66 -1.98 -5.67
CA LYS A 78 -17.82 -1.81 -4.23
C LYS A 78 -16.70 -2.46 -3.43
N ASN A 79 -15.87 -3.32 -4.01
CA ASN A 79 -14.86 -4.09 -3.30
C ASN A 79 -13.45 -3.82 -3.84
N ILE A 80 -12.55 -3.50 -2.92
CA ILE A 80 -11.12 -3.26 -3.19
C ILE A 80 -10.31 -4.12 -2.23
N GLU A 81 -9.26 -4.73 -2.76
CA GLU A 81 -8.32 -5.51 -1.97
C GLU A 81 -6.96 -4.79 -1.95
N LEU A 82 -6.41 -4.55 -0.78
CA LEU A 82 -5.00 -4.21 -0.64
C LEU A 82 -4.20 -5.50 -0.79
N VAL A 83 -3.38 -5.54 -1.83
CA VAL A 83 -2.60 -6.73 -2.20
C VAL A 83 -1.36 -6.81 -1.33
N ARG A 84 -0.59 -5.73 -1.23
CA ARG A 84 0.65 -5.67 -0.45
C ARG A 84 1.20 -4.25 -0.25
N PHE A 85 2.05 -4.07 0.77
CA PHE A 85 2.88 -2.87 0.95
C PHE A 85 4.34 -3.22 0.66
N TRP A 86 4.78 -2.95 -0.56
CA TRP A 86 6.13 -3.28 -1.00
C TRP A 86 7.16 -2.28 -0.48
N ASN A 87 8.16 -2.77 0.24
CA ASN A 87 9.31 -1.97 0.64
C ASN A 87 10.32 -1.89 -0.51
N ASN A 88 10.40 -0.73 -1.16
CA ASN A 88 11.28 -0.43 -2.28
C ASN A 88 12.78 -0.49 -1.90
N ALA A 89 13.12 -0.28 -0.62
CA ALA A 89 14.50 -0.33 -0.15
C ALA A 89 15.02 -1.77 -0.02
N LYS A 90 14.13 -2.76 0.11
CA LYS A 90 14.48 -4.19 0.09
C LYS A 90 14.61 -4.65 -1.37
N ASN A 91 15.86 -4.79 -1.80
CA ASN A 91 16.34 -5.43 -3.04
C ASN A 91 15.31 -5.56 -4.21
N PRO A 92 15.40 -4.73 -5.27
CA PRO A 92 14.38 -4.62 -6.32
C PRO A 92 14.15 -5.90 -7.15
N ASN A 93 15.07 -6.86 -7.08
CA ASN A 93 15.01 -8.12 -7.84
C ASN A 93 14.10 -9.20 -7.21
N SER A 94 13.47 -8.94 -6.06
CA SER A 94 12.62 -9.91 -5.35
C SER A 94 11.10 -9.72 -5.53
N PHE A 95 10.68 -8.79 -6.40
CA PHE A 95 9.27 -8.43 -6.55
C PHE A 95 8.48 -9.43 -7.41
N HIS A 96 7.75 -10.34 -6.75
CA HIS A 96 6.72 -11.18 -7.36
C HIS A 96 5.35 -10.88 -6.74
N PHE A 97 4.31 -10.84 -7.57
CA PHE A 97 2.90 -10.71 -7.15
C PHE A 97 2.31 -12.08 -6.82
#